data_AF-A0A2W6WGZ9-F1
#
_entry.id   AF-A0A2W6WGZ9-F1
#
_cell.length_a   1.000
_cell.length_b   1.000
_cell.length_c   1.000
_cell.angle_alpha   90.00
_cell.angle_beta   90.00
_cell.angle_gamma   90.00
#
_symmetry.space_group_name_H-M   'P 1'
#
loop_
_entity.id
_entity.type
_entity.pdbx_description
1 polymer ?
#
loop_
_entity_poly.entity_id
_entity_poly.type
_entity_poly.pdbx_seq_one_letter_code
_entity_poly.pdbx_strand_id
1 'polypeptide(L)'
;MGRDPRDVGIVWAGAFDVVSGPAEEKEIRKNLREQYSDRLLHVFLSQWWGLDGYPIDPDAYVHDVIAEVRSAGIAPNWGYLDMAMTNTTPTTTIREYAREWLVYGAEYIGTPDQIVDYMEEAFHASGANGGFMIAPRSGVPGGIERFVDEVVPVLQRRGLYRTEYTGKTMRENFKGE
;
A
#
# COMPACT_ATOMS: atom_id res chain seq x y z
N MET A 1 30.47 0.87 21.22
CA MET A 1 29.10 1.01 21.76
C MET A 1 28.15 1.20 20.59
N GLY A 2 27.02 0.50 20.59
CA GLY A 2 25.98 0.57 19.56
C GLY A 2 24.66 0.03 20.12
N ARG A 3 23.54 0.37 19.49
CA ARG A 3 22.22 -0.19 19.84
C ARG A 3 22.16 -1.67 19.43
N ASP A 4 21.37 -2.46 20.14
CA ASP A 4 21.01 -3.79 19.65
C ASP A 4 20.08 -3.61 18.43
N PRO A 5 20.27 -4.35 17.32
CA PRO A 5 19.34 -4.28 16.18
C PRO A 5 17.87 -4.52 16.55
N ARG A 6 17.60 -5.31 17.60
CA ARG A 6 16.25 -5.56 18.14
C ARG A 6 15.65 -4.36 18.85
N ASP A 7 16.43 -3.34 19.19
CA ASP A 7 15.90 -2.09 19.77
C ASP A 7 15.13 -1.23 18.77
N VAL A 8 15.15 -1.57 17.48
CA VAL A 8 14.50 -0.83 16.40
C VAL A 8 13.57 -1.77 15.64
N GLY A 9 12.28 -1.71 15.94
CA GLY A 9 11.26 -2.40 15.15
C GLY A 9 11.02 -1.70 13.82
N ILE A 10 10.73 -2.48 12.78
CA ILE A 10 10.33 -2.00 11.45
C ILE A 10 8.80 -2.05 11.37
N VAL A 11 8.19 -0.93 11.01
CA VAL A 11 6.75 -0.85 10.78
C VAL A 11 6.51 -0.69 9.29
N TRP A 12 5.97 -1.73 8.66
CA TRP A 12 5.63 -1.74 7.25
C TRP A 12 4.30 -1.03 7.03
N ALA A 13 4.24 -0.08 6.10
CA ALA A 13 2.96 0.50 5.70
C ALA A 13 2.20 -0.52 4.87
N GLY A 14 1.07 -1.04 5.38
CA GLY A 14 0.27 -2.04 4.70
C GLY A 14 -1.14 -1.54 4.42
N ALA A 15 -1.52 -1.57 3.14
CA ALA A 15 -2.87 -1.28 2.70
C ALA A 15 -3.63 -2.61 2.47
N PHE A 16 -4.54 -2.93 3.39
CA PHE A 16 -5.31 -4.17 3.42
C PHE A 16 -6.80 -3.88 3.24
N ASP A 17 -7.39 -4.38 2.14
CA ASP A 17 -8.84 -4.34 1.94
C ASP A 17 -9.44 -5.73 2.25
N VAL A 18 -10.21 -5.81 3.33
CA VAL A 18 -10.88 -7.06 3.75
C VAL A 18 -12.12 -7.30 2.88
N VAL A 19 -12.25 -8.52 2.35
CA VAL A 19 -13.41 -8.96 1.56
C VAL A 19 -13.90 -10.34 2.01
N SER A 20 -15.19 -10.59 1.87
CA SER A 20 -15.80 -11.89 2.15
C SER A 20 -15.61 -12.90 1.00
N GLY A 21 -15.14 -12.45 -0.17
CA GLY A 21 -14.80 -13.32 -1.28
C GLY A 21 -14.66 -12.60 -2.64
N PRO A 22 -14.44 -13.36 -3.73
CA PRO A 22 -14.09 -12.80 -5.04
C PRO A 22 -15.15 -11.87 -5.66
N ALA A 23 -16.44 -12.08 -5.32
CA ALA A 23 -17.52 -11.24 -5.82
C ALA A 23 -17.46 -9.83 -5.22
N GLU A 24 -17.19 -9.72 -3.92
CA GLU A 24 -17.07 -8.43 -3.25
C GLU A 24 -15.77 -7.72 -3.66
N GLU A 25 -14.67 -8.45 -3.81
CA GLU A 25 -13.42 -7.91 -4.34
C GLU A 25 -13.63 -7.25 -5.72
N LYS A 26 -14.34 -7.94 -6.61
CA LYS A 26 -14.65 -7.42 -7.94
C LYS A 26 -15.49 -6.14 -7.86
N GLU A 27 -16.46 -6.11 -6.96
CA GLU A 27 -17.33 -4.94 -6.78
C GLU A 27 -16.59 -3.75 -6.18
N ILE A 28 -15.73 -3.96 -5.19
CA ILE A 28 -14.85 -2.92 -4.65
C ILE A 28 -13.98 -2.36 -5.78
N ARG A 29 -13.26 -3.20 -6.51
CA ARG A 29 -12.40 -2.77 -7.63
C ARG A 29 -13.16 -1.96 -8.68
N LYS A 30 -14.39 -2.37 -9.00
CA LYS A 30 -15.27 -1.63 -9.93
C LYS A 30 -15.63 -0.26 -9.36
N ASN A 31 -16.10 -0.20 -8.11
CA ASN A 31 -16.51 1.04 -7.45
C ASN A 31 -15.36 2.05 -7.35
N LEU A 32 -14.13 1.59 -7.15
CA LEU A 32 -12.94 2.47 -7.16
C LEU A 32 -12.67 3.07 -8.53
N ARG A 33 -12.75 2.23 -9.57
CA ARG A 33 -12.52 2.68 -10.95
C ARG A 33 -13.51 3.77 -11.36
N GLU A 34 -14.74 3.70 -10.85
CA GLU A 34 -15.81 4.67 -11.10
C GLU A 34 -15.71 5.93 -10.23
N GLN A 35 -15.20 5.83 -8.99
CA GLN A 35 -15.08 6.96 -8.06
C GLN A 35 -13.95 7.93 -8.40
N TYR A 36 -12.84 7.45 -8.98
CA TYR A 36 -11.70 8.31 -9.29
C TYR A 36 -11.93 9.12 -10.58
N SER A 37 -12.02 10.43 -10.44
CA SER A 37 -12.02 11.36 -11.59
C SER A 37 -10.65 11.42 -12.27
N ASP A 38 -10.61 11.73 -13.56
CA ASP A 38 -9.36 11.91 -14.31
C ASP A 38 -8.45 13.00 -13.71
N ARG A 39 -9.01 13.95 -12.95
CA ARG A 39 -8.24 15.02 -12.30
C ARG A 39 -7.36 14.51 -11.15
N LEU A 40 -7.72 13.39 -10.51
CA LEU A 40 -6.90 12.78 -9.47
C LEU A 40 -5.62 12.13 -10.02
N LEU A 41 -5.57 11.87 -11.34
CA LEU A 41 -4.37 11.35 -12.01
C LEU A 41 -3.21 12.36 -11.98
N HIS A 42 -3.50 13.66 -12.05
CA HIS A 42 -2.47 14.70 -11.91
C HIS A 42 -1.90 14.77 -10.49
N VAL A 43 -2.71 14.52 -9.47
CA VAL A 43 -2.23 14.42 -8.07
C VAL A 43 -1.30 13.23 -7.92
N PHE A 44 -1.63 12.09 -8.55
CA PHE A 44 -0.77 10.91 -8.56
C PHE A 44 0.62 11.20 -9.14
N LEU A 45 0.70 11.84 -10.32
CA LEU A 45 1.97 12.17 -10.98
C LEU A 45 2.81 13.14 -10.15
N SER A 46 2.16 14.13 -9.54
CA SER A 46 2.85 15.10 -8.69
C SER A 46 3.39 14.45 -7.41
N GLN A 47 2.56 13.65 -6.72
CA GLN A 47 2.92 13.05 -5.44
C GLN A 47 3.90 11.88 -5.58
N TRP A 48 3.63 10.95 -6.49
CA TRP A 48 4.37 9.69 -6.56
C TRP A 48 5.55 9.75 -7.51
N TRP A 49 5.44 10.45 -8.63
CA TRP A 49 6.57 10.61 -9.55
C TRP A 49 7.41 11.85 -9.22
N GLY A 50 6.93 12.76 -8.38
CA GLY A 50 7.64 14.00 -8.04
C GLY A 50 7.62 15.02 -9.19
N LEU A 51 6.68 14.87 -10.13
CA LEU A 51 6.55 15.74 -11.30
C LEU A 51 5.48 16.80 -11.06
N ASP A 52 5.73 17.67 -10.08
CA ASP A 52 4.79 18.73 -9.69
C ASP A 52 4.60 19.77 -10.81
N GLY A 53 3.35 19.97 -11.23
CA GLY A 53 2.99 20.89 -12.30
C GLY A 53 3.51 20.52 -13.70
N TYR A 54 4.10 19.33 -13.88
CA TYR A 54 4.62 18.91 -15.18
C TYR A 54 3.47 18.65 -16.17
N PRO A 55 3.51 19.21 -17.39
CA PRO A 55 2.42 19.09 -18.35
C PRO A 55 2.46 17.72 -19.04
N ILE A 56 2.00 16.68 -18.35
CA ILE A 56 1.87 15.33 -18.91
C ILE A 56 0.53 15.19 -19.59
N ASP A 57 0.54 14.83 -20.87
CA ASP A 57 -0.64 14.34 -21.57
C ASP A 57 -1.05 12.97 -20.98
N PRO A 58 -2.26 12.83 -20.42
CA PRO A 58 -2.73 11.55 -19.89
C PRO A 58 -2.74 10.41 -20.92
N ASP A 59 -2.80 10.73 -22.22
CA ASP A 59 -2.85 9.74 -23.29
C ASP A 59 -1.45 9.45 -23.87
N ALA A 60 -0.39 10.09 -23.37
CA ALA A 60 0.99 9.73 -23.67
C ALA A 60 1.39 8.39 -23.02
N TYR A 61 2.39 7.72 -23.59
CA TYR A 61 2.89 6.46 -23.07
C TYR A 61 3.85 6.66 -21.89
N VAL A 62 3.70 5.81 -20.87
CA VAL A 62 4.52 5.82 -19.64
C VAL A 62 6.02 5.80 -19.97
N HIS A 63 6.42 4.92 -20.89
CA HIS A 63 7.82 4.73 -21.25
C HIS A 63 8.42 5.96 -21.94
N ASP A 64 7.65 6.64 -22.79
CA ASP A 64 8.09 7.85 -23.50
C ASP A 64 8.23 9.03 -22.53
N VAL A 65 7.27 9.23 -21.64
CA VAL A 65 7.31 10.28 -20.61
C VAL A 65 8.51 10.07 -19.69
N ILE A 66 8.79 8.84 -19.27
CA ILE A 66 9.95 8.54 -18.41
C ILE A 66 11.27 8.78 -19.16
N ALA A 67 11.34 8.47 -20.45
CA ALA A 67 12.52 8.77 -21.27
C ALA A 67 12.77 10.28 -21.40
N GLU A 68 11.70 11.07 -21.59
CA GLU A 68 11.77 12.55 -21.63
C GLU A 68 12.25 13.12 -20.29
N VAL A 69 11.66 12.69 -19.17
CA VAL A 69 12.05 13.11 -17.82
C VAL A 69 13.53 12.80 -17.54
N ARG A 70 14.02 11.62 -17.95
CA ARG A 70 15.44 11.24 -17.87
C ARG A 70 16.32 12.16 -18.70
N SER A 71 15.92 12.46 -19.94
CA SER A 71 16.68 13.35 -20.82
C SER A 71 16.72 14.79 -20.32
N ALA A 72 15.66 15.25 -19.65
CA ALA A 72 15.53 16.61 -19.14
C ALA A 72 16.32 16.84 -17.84
N GLY A 73 16.84 15.80 -17.19
CA GLY A 73 17.60 15.92 -15.94
C GLY A 73 16.76 16.41 -14.75
N ILE A 74 15.44 16.18 -14.79
CA ILE A 74 14.53 16.47 -13.68
C ILE A 74 14.90 15.53 -12.52
N ALA A 75 14.63 15.93 -11.28
CA ALA A 75 14.82 15.11 -10.08
C ALA A 75 13.48 14.53 -9.58
N PRO A 76 12.93 13.46 -10.22
CA PRO A 76 11.72 12.79 -9.81
C PRO A 76 11.99 11.76 -8.70
N ASN A 77 10.94 11.06 -8.28
CA ASN A 77 11.06 9.88 -7.44
C ASN A 77 11.42 8.64 -8.28
N TRP A 78 12.70 8.45 -8.59
CA TRP A 78 13.17 7.40 -9.51
C TRP A 78 12.66 5.99 -9.18
N GLY A 79 12.54 5.64 -7.90
CA GLY A 79 12.01 4.33 -7.50
C GLY A 79 10.58 4.07 -8.02
N TYR A 80 9.71 5.09 -8.03
CA TYR A 80 8.35 4.94 -8.56
C TYR A 80 8.32 4.92 -10.09
N LEU A 81 9.21 5.64 -10.76
CA LEU A 81 9.33 5.59 -12.22
C LEU A 81 9.86 4.23 -12.68
N ASP A 82 10.87 3.68 -12.01
CA ASP A 82 11.41 2.35 -12.33
C ASP A 82 10.38 1.26 -12.06
N MET A 83 9.59 1.40 -10.98
CA MET A 83 8.44 0.53 -10.73
C MET A 83 7.38 0.64 -11.83
N ALA A 84 7.10 1.85 -12.32
CA ALA A 84 6.19 2.05 -13.45
C ALA A 84 6.72 1.38 -14.72
N MET A 85 8.00 1.54 -15.05
CA MET A 85 8.63 0.87 -16.20
C MET A 85 8.55 -0.66 -16.11
N THR A 86 8.72 -1.21 -14.91
CA THR A 86 8.69 -2.67 -14.68
C THR A 86 7.27 -3.24 -14.81
N ASN A 87 6.26 -2.46 -14.42
CA ASN A 87 4.86 -2.91 -14.36
C ASN A 87 4.01 -2.48 -15.56
N THR A 88 4.61 -1.87 -16.59
CA THR A 88 3.89 -1.36 -17.77
C THR A 88 4.55 -1.77 -19.07
N THR A 89 3.79 -1.73 -20.16
CA THR A 89 4.30 -1.95 -21.52
C THR A 89 4.59 -0.61 -22.20
N PRO A 90 5.35 -0.60 -23.32
CA PRO A 90 5.57 0.61 -24.13
C PRO A 90 4.29 1.28 -24.66
N THR A 91 3.15 0.58 -24.62
CA THR A 91 1.86 1.09 -25.09
C THR A 91 0.91 1.46 -23.95
N THR A 92 1.34 1.34 -22.69
CA THR A 92 0.51 1.71 -21.54
C THR A 92 0.51 3.23 -21.41
N THR A 93 -0.68 3.83 -21.43
CA THR A 93 -0.83 5.28 -21.28
C THR A 93 -0.70 5.70 -19.80
N ILE A 94 -0.38 6.97 -19.57
CA ILE A 94 -0.35 7.56 -18.24
C ILE A 94 -1.70 7.41 -17.53
N ARG A 95 -2.81 7.60 -18.26
CA ARG A 95 -4.17 7.46 -17.76
C ARG A 95 -4.46 6.04 -17.29
N GLU A 96 -4.10 5.05 -18.10
CA GLU A 96 -4.27 3.64 -17.74
C GLU A 96 -3.44 3.30 -16.50
N TYR A 97 -2.14 3.64 -16.49
CA TYR A 97 -1.28 3.36 -15.36
C TYR A 97 -1.76 4.01 -14.06
N ALA A 98 -2.13 5.30 -14.10
CA ALA A 98 -2.59 5.99 -12.91
C ALA A 98 -3.95 5.46 -12.42
N ARG A 99 -4.86 5.04 -13.32
CA ARG A 99 -6.11 4.36 -12.95
C ARG A 99 -5.85 3.00 -12.33
N GLU A 100 -4.96 2.20 -12.92
CA GLU A 100 -4.59 0.90 -12.38
C GLU A 100 -3.93 1.06 -11.02
N TRP A 101 -2.99 2.00 -10.84
CA TRP A 101 -2.40 2.28 -9.53
C TRP A 101 -3.47 2.65 -8.51
N LEU A 102 -4.36 3.61 -8.82
CA LEU A 102 -5.39 4.04 -7.86
C LEU A 102 -6.35 2.92 -7.44
N VAL A 103 -6.60 1.95 -8.33
CA VAL A 103 -7.49 0.81 -8.08
C VAL A 103 -6.77 -0.37 -7.41
N TYR A 104 -5.51 -0.62 -7.78
CA TYR A 104 -4.73 -1.80 -7.37
C TYR A 104 -3.55 -1.47 -6.45
N GLY A 105 -3.37 -0.22 -6.07
CA GLY A 105 -2.29 0.24 -5.19
C GLY A 105 -2.49 -0.15 -3.72
N ALA A 106 -3.54 -0.89 -3.40
CA ALA A 106 -3.59 -1.65 -2.15
C ALA A 106 -2.53 -2.76 -2.23
N GLU A 107 -1.73 -2.91 -1.18
CA GLU A 107 -0.75 -4.00 -1.11
C GLU A 107 -1.44 -5.37 -1.11
N TYR A 108 -2.65 -5.45 -0.53
CA TYR A 108 -3.38 -6.71 -0.45
C TYR A 108 -4.90 -6.55 -0.36
N ILE A 109 -5.64 -7.36 -1.13
CA ILE A 109 -7.10 -7.50 -1.04
C ILE A 109 -7.41 -8.99 -0.86
N GLY A 110 -8.17 -9.35 0.17
CA GLY A 110 -8.45 -10.76 0.44
C GLY A 110 -9.35 -11.02 1.64
N THR A 111 -9.60 -12.31 1.89
CA THR A 111 -10.31 -12.73 3.09
C THR A 111 -9.45 -12.50 4.34
N PRO A 112 -10.06 -12.45 5.54
CA PRO A 112 -9.31 -12.28 6.77
C PRO A 112 -8.17 -13.30 6.93
N ASP A 113 -8.40 -14.56 6.59
CA ASP A 113 -7.37 -15.60 6.63
C ASP A 113 -6.25 -15.34 5.63
N GLN A 114 -6.56 -14.96 4.38
CA GLN A 114 -5.56 -14.63 3.37
C GLN A 114 -4.70 -13.43 3.76
N ILE A 115 -5.32 -12.39 4.35
CA ILE A 115 -4.61 -11.23 4.86
C ILE A 115 -3.65 -11.64 5.98
N VAL A 116 -4.10 -12.47 6.94
CA VAL A 116 -3.23 -12.95 8.02
C VAL A 116 -2.11 -13.84 7.48
N ASP A 117 -2.38 -14.73 6.51
CA ASP A 117 -1.36 -15.54 5.86
C ASP A 117 -0.24 -14.66 5.27
N TYR A 118 -0.62 -13.60 4.54
CA TYR A 118 0.34 -12.65 3.98
C TYR A 118 1.10 -11.87 5.06
N MET A 119 0.41 -11.37 6.08
CA MET A 119 1.05 -10.60 7.17
C MET A 119 2.06 -11.46 7.94
N GLU A 120 1.74 -12.72 8.20
CA GLU A 120 2.60 -13.69 8.87
C GLU A 120 3.86 -13.96 8.03
N GLU A 121 3.70 -14.27 6.74
CA GLU A 121 4.81 -14.50 5.81
C GLU A 121 5.74 -13.27 5.75
N ALA A 122 5.19 -12.07 5.53
CA ALA A 122 5.95 -10.83 5.44
C ALA A 122 6.66 -10.47 6.76
N PHE A 123 6.01 -10.71 7.90
CA PHE A 123 6.62 -10.47 9.21
C PHE A 123 7.83 -11.36 9.45
N HIS A 124 7.74 -12.65 9.11
CA HIS A 124 8.86 -13.58 9.25
C HIS A 124 9.98 -13.30 8.25
N ALA A 125 9.65 -13.01 6.99
CA ALA A 125 10.63 -12.67 5.96
C ALA A 125 11.44 -11.42 6.32
N SER A 126 10.84 -10.47 7.06
CA SER A 126 11.51 -9.25 7.55
C SER A 126 12.24 -9.39 8.89
N GLY A 127 12.36 -10.62 9.42
CA GLY A 127 13.13 -10.91 10.63
C GLY A 127 12.33 -10.80 11.94
N ALA A 128 11.00 -10.76 11.85
CA ALA A 128 10.09 -10.79 13.00
C ALA A 128 10.41 -9.71 14.05
N ASN A 129 10.56 -8.47 13.61
CA ASN A 129 10.92 -7.34 14.47
C ASN A 129 10.12 -6.07 14.12
N GLY A 130 8.94 -5.91 14.71
CA GLY A 130 8.07 -4.75 14.50
C GLY A 130 6.64 -5.16 14.14
N GLY A 131 6.10 -4.62 13.04
CA GLY A 131 4.73 -4.91 12.64
C GLY A 131 4.27 -4.12 11.42
N PHE A 132 2.96 -3.85 11.35
CA PHE A 132 2.34 -3.17 10.22
C PHE A 132 1.60 -1.91 10.68
N MET A 133 1.73 -0.83 9.90
CA MET A 133 0.86 0.33 9.95
C MET A 133 -0.30 0.07 9.01
N ILE A 134 -1.50 -0.09 9.56
CA ILE A 134 -2.71 -0.34 8.77
C ILE A 134 -3.17 0.99 8.18
N ALA A 135 -2.98 1.13 6.87
CA ALA A 135 -3.40 2.31 6.10
C ALA A 135 -4.62 1.93 5.26
N PRO A 136 -5.86 2.24 5.72
CA PRO A 136 -7.03 1.97 4.91
C PRO A 136 -6.95 2.77 3.62
N ARG A 137 -7.32 2.14 2.51
CA ARG A 137 -7.32 2.83 1.22
C ARG A 137 -8.44 3.86 1.18
N SER A 138 -8.14 5.02 0.59
CA SER A 138 -9.16 6.05 0.37
C SER A 138 -10.28 5.51 -0.54
N GLY A 139 -11.53 5.59 -0.10
CA GLY A 139 -12.68 5.06 -0.83
C GLY A 139 -13.21 3.70 -0.35
N VAL A 140 -12.69 3.17 0.77
CA VAL A 140 -13.32 2.05 1.51
C VAL A 140 -13.78 2.54 2.89
N PRO A 141 -14.98 3.14 2.98
CA PRO A 141 -15.55 3.49 4.27
C PRO A 141 -15.66 2.25 5.17
N GLY A 142 -15.30 2.37 6.44
CA GLY A 142 -15.36 1.25 7.37
C GLY A 142 -14.19 0.25 7.26
N GLY A 143 -13.16 0.53 6.46
CA GLY A 143 -12.06 -0.41 6.23
C GLY A 143 -11.29 -0.77 7.50
N ILE A 144 -11.08 0.19 8.41
CA ILE A 144 -10.43 -0.09 9.71
C ILE A 144 -11.33 -0.93 10.59
N GLU A 145 -12.61 -0.58 10.70
CA GLU A 145 -13.60 -1.28 11.51
C GLU A 145 -13.69 -2.75 11.07
N ARG A 146 -13.79 -2.99 9.76
CA ARG A 146 -13.81 -4.34 9.21
C ARG A 146 -12.52 -5.11 9.47
N PHE A 147 -11.36 -4.46 9.36
CA PHE A 147 -10.08 -5.07 9.71
C PHE A 147 -10.04 -5.47 11.20
N VAL A 148 -10.50 -4.58 12.08
CA VAL A 148 -10.58 -4.85 13.52
C VAL A 148 -11.55 -6.00 13.82
N ASP A 149 -12.72 -6.03 13.19
CA ASP A 149 -13.76 -7.00 13.48
C ASP A 149 -13.48 -8.39 12.87
N GLU A 150 -12.80 -8.44 11.72
CA GLU A 150 -12.60 -9.69 10.99
C GLU A 150 -11.15 -10.22 11.04
N VAL A 151 -10.14 -9.35 10.97
CA VAL A 151 -8.71 -9.76 10.89
C VAL A 151 -8.08 -9.93 12.26
N VAL A 152 -8.32 -9.00 13.20
CA VAL A 152 -7.73 -9.07 14.56
C VAL A 152 -8.10 -10.38 15.28
N PRO A 153 -9.34 -10.89 15.21
CA PRO A 153 -9.67 -12.18 15.81
C PRO A 153 -8.90 -13.35 15.19
N VAL A 154 -8.60 -13.31 13.88
CA VAL A 154 -7.78 -14.34 13.23
C VAL A 154 -6.35 -14.28 13.75
N LEU A 155 -5.75 -13.08 13.82
CA LEU A 155 -4.41 -12.88 14.38
C LEU A 155 -4.31 -13.38 15.82
N GLN A 156 -5.32 -13.09 16.66
CA GLN A 156 -5.39 -13.55 18.05
C GLN A 156 -5.54 -15.07 18.15
N ARG A 157 -6.43 -15.68 17.34
CA ARG A 157 -6.59 -17.15 17.32
C ARG A 157 -5.31 -17.88 16.92
N ARG A 158 -4.49 -17.27 16.06
CA ARG A 158 -3.18 -17.80 15.64
C ARG A 158 -2.04 -17.44 16.59
N GLY A 159 -2.29 -16.67 17.66
CA GLY A 159 -1.25 -16.25 18.61
C GLY A 159 -0.29 -15.19 18.06
N LEU A 160 -0.64 -14.52 16.97
CA LEU A 160 0.18 -13.50 16.29
C LEU A 160 -0.06 -12.09 16.83
N TYR A 161 -1.14 -11.87 17.60
CA TYR A 161 -1.46 -10.59 18.18
C TYR A 161 -2.00 -10.71 19.60
N ARG A 162 -1.73 -9.69 20.41
CA ARG A 162 -2.14 -9.65 21.81
C ARG A 162 -3.67 -9.64 21.95
N THR A 163 -4.18 -10.21 23.03
CA THR A 163 -5.61 -10.15 23.42
C THR A 163 -5.92 -9.00 24.37
N GLU A 164 -4.91 -8.50 25.09
CA GLU A 164 -5.01 -7.37 26.02
C GLU A 164 -3.72 -6.55 26.06
N TYR A 165 -3.83 -5.31 26.54
CA TYR A 165 -2.67 -4.47 26.82
C TYR A 165 -2.25 -4.67 28.29
N THR A 166 -0.99 -5.03 28.50
CA THR A 166 -0.44 -5.29 29.85
C THR A 166 0.40 -4.11 30.37
N GLY A 167 0.95 -3.29 29.47
CA GLY A 167 1.69 -2.08 29.81
C GLY A 167 0.78 -0.86 30.05
N LYS A 168 1.22 0.05 30.91
CA LYS A 168 0.58 1.36 31.16
C LYS A 168 1.05 2.42 30.19
N THR A 169 2.20 2.24 29.57
CA THR A 169 2.77 3.15 28.57
C THR A 169 2.85 2.51 27.19
N MET A 170 2.96 3.35 26.16
CA MET A 170 3.22 2.89 24.80
C MET A 170 4.52 2.07 24.72
N ARG A 171 5.57 2.51 25.42
CA ARG A 171 6.88 1.83 25.43
C ARG A 171 6.77 0.41 26.00
N GLU A 172 6.15 0.27 27.16
CA GLU A 172 5.92 -1.03 27.81
C GLU A 172 5.13 -1.97 26.89
N ASN A 173 4.13 -1.43 26.19
CA ASN A 173 3.32 -2.21 25.26
C ASN A 173 4.05 -2.63 23.97
N PHE A 174 5.18 -2.02 23.60
CA PHE A 174 5.97 -2.41 22.44
C PHE A 174 7.21 -3.22 22.80
N LYS A 175 7.84 -2.96 23.95
CA LYS A 175 9.08 -3.61 24.39
C LYS A 175 8.89 -4.69 25.45
N GLY A 176 7.75 -4.72 26.14
CA GLY A 176 7.51 -5.64 27.25
C GLY A 176 8.21 -5.26 28.56
N GLU A 177 8.78 -4.05 28.65
CA GLU A 177 9.50 -3.49 29.82
C GLU A 177 9.20 -2.00 30.03
#